data_AF-A0AAN7CYB5-F1
#
_entry.id   AF-A0AAN7CYB5-F1
#
_cell.length_a   1.000
_cell.length_b   1.000
_cell.length_c   1.000
_cell.angle_alpha   90.00
_cell.angle_beta   90.00
_cell.angle_gamma   90.00
#
_symmetry.space_group_name_H-M   'P 1'
#
loop_
_entity.id
_entity.type
_entity.pdbx_description
1 polymer ?
#
loop_
_entity_poly.entity_id
_entity_poly.type
_entity_poly.pdbx_seq_one_letter_code
_entity_poly.pdbx_strand_id
1 'polypeptide(L)'
;MAQDNQLWEPIDPTSASRGDFMERPVEPRFADYPKRLHTPASSIRASSTTRASTPELVDIEGTPRNLSDMTTAGKEQYHRDVANFHINWRRYETQGQRISNIRNWIQKSVDTHIYNISCKYGKKLHEWYAALKGRTGTDDIEDRRRALERYNSAIEILNRRQKTRSAGSRLGNSY
;
A
#
# COMPACT_ATOMS: atom_id res chain seq x y z
N MET A 1 3.61 18.05 5.40
CA MET A 1 4.74 17.08 5.36
C MET A 1 4.20 15.81 4.72
N ALA A 2 4.79 15.37 3.62
CA ALA A 2 4.21 14.43 2.66
C ALA A 2 4.01 13.02 3.23
N GLN A 3 2.82 12.44 3.00
CA GLN A 3 2.41 11.07 3.36
C GLN A 3 2.93 10.00 2.38
N ASP A 4 3.89 10.35 1.51
CA ASP A 4 4.24 9.54 0.34
C ASP A 4 5.09 8.29 0.63
N ASN A 5 5.62 8.15 1.85
CA ASN A 5 6.49 7.03 2.23
C ASN A 5 5.77 5.81 2.84
N GLN A 6 4.46 5.89 3.09
CA GLN A 6 3.72 4.80 3.74
C GLN A 6 3.54 3.57 2.83
N LEU A 7 3.71 3.73 1.52
CA LEU A 7 3.67 2.62 0.57
C LEU A 7 5.00 1.86 0.50
N TRP A 8 6.12 2.48 0.87
CA TRP A 8 7.45 1.91 0.70
C TRP A 8 7.81 0.93 1.81
N GLU A 9 7.34 1.17 3.04
CA GLU A 9 7.51 0.25 4.17
C GLU A 9 7.11 -1.20 3.87
N PRO A 10 5.92 -1.51 3.31
CA PRO A 10 5.55 -2.89 2.98
C PRO A 10 6.24 -3.46 1.73
N ILE A 11 6.94 -2.62 0.95
CA ILE A 11 7.61 -3.04 -0.30
C ILE A 11 9.10 -3.29 -0.06
N ASP A 12 9.74 -2.52 0.83
CA ASP A 12 11.15 -2.64 1.14
C ASP A 12 11.47 -4.04 1.70
N PRO A 13 12.36 -4.82 1.07
CA PRO A 13 12.71 -6.14 1.54
C PRO A 13 13.41 -6.13 2.91
N THR A 14 13.95 -4.97 3.33
CA THR A 14 14.71 -4.77 4.57
C THR A 14 13.91 -4.14 5.72
N SER A 15 12.65 -3.75 5.49
CA SER A 15 11.83 -3.16 6.55
C SER A 15 11.47 -4.19 7.63
N ALA A 16 11.62 -3.78 8.90
CA ALA A 16 11.27 -4.61 10.05
C ALA A 16 9.75 -4.73 10.24
N SER A 17 9.00 -3.72 9.79
CA SER A 17 7.54 -3.67 9.78
C SER A 17 6.98 -4.09 8.41
N ARG A 18 7.13 -5.37 8.06
CA ARG A 18 6.35 -5.96 6.96
C ARG A 18 4.88 -6.01 7.35
N GLY A 19 4.19 -4.87 7.19
CA GLY A 19 2.74 -4.85 7.23
C GLY A 19 2.22 -5.69 6.07
N ASP A 20 1.28 -6.59 6.36
CA ASP A 20 0.48 -7.18 5.30
C ASP A 20 -0.39 -6.09 4.64
N PHE A 21 -0.63 -6.24 3.34
CA PHE A 21 -1.58 -5.37 2.63
C PHE A 21 -2.94 -5.42 3.34
N MET A 22 -3.74 -4.35 3.26
CA MET A 22 -5.05 -4.37 3.88
C MET A 22 -5.86 -5.55 3.32
N GLU A 23 -6.45 -6.32 4.21
CA GLU A 23 -7.42 -7.34 3.82
C GLU A 23 -8.71 -6.67 3.34
N ARG A 24 -9.49 -7.41 2.55
CA ARG A 24 -10.80 -6.96 2.10
C ARG A 24 -11.67 -6.68 3.34
N PRO A 25 -12.15 -5.45 3.55
CA PRO A 25 -13.03 -5.15 4.67
C PRO A 25 -14.31 -5.97 4.58
N VAL A 26 -14.78 -6.47 5.72
CA VAL A 26 -16.02 -7.24 5.82
C VAL A 26 -17.16 -6.30 6.17
N GLU A 27 -18.29 -6.46 5.49
CA GLU A 27 -19.49 -5.68 5.75
C GLU A 27 -20.08 -6.02 7.13
N PRO A 28 -20.41 -5.02 7.97
CA PRO A 28 -21.04 -5.28 9.27
C PRO A 28 -22.40 -5.96 9.10
N ARG A 29 -22.65 -7.05 9.83
CA ARG A 29 -23.90 -7.81 9.70
C ARG A 29 -24.85 -7.45 10.83
N PHE A 30 -26.14 -7.32 10.53
CA PHE A 30 -27.15 -7.08 11.58
C PHE A 30 -27.12 -8.11 12.71
N ALA A 31 -26.71 -9.34 12.40
CA ALA A 31 -26.63 -10.41 13.38
C ALA A 31 -25.63 -10.19 14.52
N ASP A 32 -24.67 -9.30 14.33
CA ASP A 32 -23.61 -9.03 15.31
C ASP A 32 -24.04 -8.02 16.38
N TYR A 33 -25.29 -7.53 16.31
CA TYR A 33 -25.79 -6.45 17.16
C TYR A 33 -27.00 -6.88 18.01
N PRO A 34 -27.16 -6.30 19.20
CA PRO A 34 -28.23 -6.67 20.12
C PRO A 34 -29.61 -6.28 19.59
N LYS A 35 -30.51 -7.27 19.55
CA LYS A 35 -31.92 -7.10 19.22
C LYS A 35 -32.69 -6.56 20.43
N ARG A 36 -33.66 -5.68 20.16
CA ARG A 36 -34.57 -5.14 21.15
C ARG A 36 -35.70 -6.11 21.42
N LEU A 37 -35.94 -6.39 22.70
CA LEU A 37 -37.09 -7.16 23.14
C LEU A 37 -38.34 -6.27 23.07
N HIS A 38 -39.27 -6.63 22.19
CA HIS A 38 -40.58 -5.99 22.13
C HIS A 38 -41.50 -6.59 23.19
N THR A 39 -41.34 -6.19 24.45
CA THR A 39 -42.37 -6.46 25.47
C THR A 39 -43.64 -5.69 25.09
N PRO A 40 -44.81 -6.34 24.94
CA PRO A 40 -46.07 -5.60 24.80
C PRO A 40 -46.24 -4.73 26.04
N ALA A 41 -46.54 -3.46 25.84
CA ALA A 41 -46.81 -2.51 26.92
C ALA A 41 -48.00 -3.04 27.73
N SER A 42 -47.73 -3.68 28.87
CA SER A 42 -48.76 -3.88 29.87
C SER A 42 -49.15 -2.49 30.37
N SER A 43 -50.39 -2.11 30.08
CA SER A 43 -50.97 -0.80 30.40
C SER A 43 -50.86 -0.52 31.90
N ILE A 44 -49.80 0.17 32.30
CA ILE A 44 -49.73 0.84 33.60
C ILE A 44 -49.66 2.34 33.31
N ARG A 45 -50.84 2.95 33.47
CA ARG A 45 -51.07 4.39 33.42
C ARG A 45 -50.17 5.06 34.47
N ALA A 46 -49.06 5.64 34.05
CA ALA A 46 -48.20 6.47 34.90
C ALA A 46 -48.10 7.88 34.31
N SER A 47 -48.76 8.81 34.98
CA SER A 47 -48.72 10.24 34.71
C SER A 47 -47.35 10.82 35.05
N SER A 48 -46.87 11.71 34.17
CA SER A 48 -45.88 12.78 34.40
C SER A 48 -44.47 12.45 34.91
N THR A 49 -43.51 13.01 34.15
CA THR A 49 -42.20 13.52 34.58
C THR A 49 -40.98 12.62 34.35
N THR A 50 -40.00 13.22 33.66
CA THR A 50 -38.62 12.78 33.38
C THR A 50 -38.45 11.71 32.31
N ARG A 51 -37.86 12.12 31.16
CA ARG A 51 -37.15 11.28 30.18
C ARG A 51 -35.92 10.65 30.87
N ALA A 52 -36.13 9.73 31.80
CA ALA A 52 -35.10 8.79 32.19
C ALA A 52 -35.17 7.66 31.16
N SER A 53 -34.11 7.51 30.36
CA SER A 53 -33.96 6.41 29.41
C SER A 53 -34.11 5.10 30.18
N THR A 54 -35.27 4.46 30.08
CA THR A 54 -35.44 3.10 30.58
C THR A 54 -34.46 2.21 29.80
N PRO A 55 -33.68 1.35 30.46
CA PRO A 55 -32.78 0.45 29.75
C PRO A 55 -33.62 -0.44 28.82
N GLU A 56 -33.34 -0.36 27.52
CA GLU A 56 -34.00 -1.24 26.55
C GLU A 56 -33.65 -2.69 26.89
N LEU A 57 -34.68 -3.52 27.01
CA LEU A 57 -34.50 -4.96 27.24
C LEU A 57 -33.92 -5.58 25.97
N VAL A 58 -32.84 -6.35 26.13
CA VAL A 58 -32.17 -7.07 25.04
C VAL A 58 -32.81 -8.44 24.89
N ASP A 59 -33.17 -8.79 23.66
CA ASP A 59 -33.58 -10.14 23.31
C ASP A 59 -32.31 -11.00 23.16
N ILE A 60 -32.08 -11.91 24.11
CA ILE A 60 -30.87 -12.74 24.20
C ILE A 60 -30.89 -13.88 23.16
N GLU A 61 -32.09 -14.32 22.74
CA GLU A 61 -32.26 -15.44 21.80
C GLU A 61 -32.46 -14.97 20.36
N GLY A 62 -32.97 -13.75 20.19
CA GLY A 62 -33.29 -13.20 18.88
C GLY A 62 -32.14 -12.43 18.24
N THR A 63 -31.88 -12.74 16.96
CA THR A 63 -31.00 -11.96 16.09
C THR A 63 -31.79 -10.90 15.32
N PRO A 64 -31.35 -9.63 15.27
CA PRO A 64 -32.09 -8.62 14.52
C PRO A 64 -31.94 -8.86 13.02
N ARG A 65 -33.05 -8.73 12.27
CA ARG A 65 -33.04 -8.89 10.81
C ARG A 65 -32.96 -7.56 10.06
N ASN A 66 -33.31 -6.49 10.74
CA ASN A 66 -33.30 -5.14 10.21
C ASN A 66 -32.84 -4.14 11.30
N LEU A 67 -32.53 -2.91 10.88
CA LEU A 67 -32.08 -1.87 11.80
C LEU A 67 -33.12 -1.55 12.89
N SER A 68 -34.42 -1.60 12.58
CA SER A 68 -35.51 -1.28 13.52
C SER A 68 -35.62 -2.25 14.69
N ASP A 69 -35.27 -3.52 14.45
CA ASP A 69 -35.24 -4.59 15.45
C ASP A 69 -34.10 -4.43 16.46
N MET A 70 -33.10 -3.59 16.18
CA MET A 70 -31.95 -3.39 17.04
C MET A 70 -32.26 -2.43 18.19
N THR A 71 -31.55 -2.62 19.31
CA THR A 71 -31.51 -1.62 20.39
C THR A 71 -30.90 -0.31 19.90
N THR A 72 -31.17 0.78 20.59
CA THR A 72 -30.64 2.12 20.29
C THR A 72 -29.11 2.12 20.31
N ALA A 73 -28.49 1.47 21.31
CA ALA A 73 -27.04 1.29 21.37
C ALA A 73 -26.51 0.42 20.21
N GLY A 74 -27.23 -0.64 19.84
CA GLY A 74 -26.89 -1.50 18.71
C GLY A 74 -26.92 -0.73 17.38
N LYS A 75 -27.93 0.12 17.16
CA LYS A 75 -28.03 0.99 15.97
C LYS A 75 -26.85 1.95 15.86
N GLU A 76 -26.50 2.63 16.95
CA GLU A 76 -25.35 3.53 16.97
C GLU A 76 -24.04 2.79 16.65
N GLN A 77 -23.86 1.60 17.23
CA GLN A 77 -22.68 0.79 16.95
C GLN A 77 -22.64 0.35 15.47
N TYR A 78 -23.76 -0.12 14.92
CA TYR A 78 -23.86 -0.47 13.50
C TYR A 78 -23.53 0.72 12.59
N HIS A 79 -24.04 1.91 12.89
CA HIS A 79 -23.72 3.11 12.10
C HIS A 79 -22.23 3.46 12.15
N ARG A 80 -21.58 3.33 13.31
CA ARG A 80 -20.13 3.52 13.44
C ARG A 80 -19.36 2.48 12.63
N ASP A 81 -19.76 1.23 12.70
CA ASP A 81 -19.08 0.13 12.01
C ASP A 81 -19.27 0.20 10.49
N VAL A 82 -20.43 0.62 10.00
CA VAL A 82 -20.67 0.92 8.58
C VAL A 82 -19.81 2.09 8.10
N ALA A 83 -19.68 3.16 8.89
CA ALA A 83 -18.81 4.28 8.56
C ALA A 83 -17.34 3.84 8.48
N ASN A 84 -16.87 3.04 9.44
CA ASN A 84 -15.53 2.45 9.45
C ASN A 84 -15.31 1.54 8.24
N PHE A 85 -16.29 0.70 7.90
CA PHE A 85 -16.27 -0.16 6.72
C PHE A 85 -16.04 0.66 5.44
N HIS A 86 -16.79 1.74 5.22
CA HIS A 86 -16.61 2.59 4.03
C HIS A 86 -15.23 3.26 3.97
N ILE A 87 -14.70 3.71 5.11
CA ILE A 87 -13.34 4.27 5.18
C ILE A 87 -12.32 3.22 4.81
N ASN A 88 -12.42 2.02 5.41
CA ASN A 88 -11.49 0.92 5.15
C ASN A 88 -11.62 0.41 3.71
N TRP A 89 -12.82 0.37 3.15
CA TRP A 89 -13.07 -0.01 1.76
C TRP A 89 -12.37 0.93 0.78
N ARG A 90 -12.50 2.24 0.99
CA ARG A 90 -11.81 3.25 0.17
C ARG A 90 -10.29 3.11 0.27
N ARG A 91 -9.75 2.83 1.46
CA ARG A 91 -8.31 2.60 1.67
C ARG A 91 -7.84 1.34 0.94
N TYR A 92 -8.59 0.24 1.04
CA TYR A 92 -8.33 -1.01 0.34
C TYR A 92 -8.32 -0.81 -1.19
N GLU A 93 -9.34 -0.13 -1.73
CA GLU A 93 -9.43 0.17 -3.17
C GLU A 93 -8.26 1.06 -3.64
N THR A 94 -7.94 2.11 -2.87
CA THR A 94 -6.79 2.99 -3.15
C THR A 94 -5.49 2.21 -3.17
N GLN A 95 -5.29 1.29 -2.21
CA GLN A 95 -4.12 0.43 -2.15
C GLN A 95 -4.06 -0.50 -3.37
N GLY A 96 -5.18 -1.12 -3.74
CA GLY A 96 -5.29 -1.94 -4.96
C GLY A 96 -4.93 -1.17 -6.22
N GLN A 97 -5.40 0.07 -6.37
CA GLN A 97 -5.06 0.93 -7.49
C GLN A 97 -3.56 1.27 -7.53
N ARG A 98 -2.96 1.57 -6.38
CA ARG A 98 -1.51 1.85 -6.28
C ARG A 98 -0.67 0.64 -6.68
N ILE A 99 -1.04 -0.57 -6.23
CA ILE A 99 -0.37 -1.82 -6.62
C ILE A 99 -0.50 -2.06 -8.13
N SER A 100 -1.70 -1.86 -8.69
CA SER A 100 -1.95 -1.96 -10.13
C SER A 100 -1.07 -0.98 -10.93
N ASN A 101 -0.97 0.26 -10.47
CA ASN A 101 -0.10 1.28 -11.08
C ASN A 101 1.37 0.86 -11.04
N ILE A 102 1.86 0.34 -9.92
CA ILE A 102 3.24 -0.17 -9.81
C ILE A 102 3.46 -1.33 -10.77
N ARG A 103 2.54 -2.30 -10.83
CA ARG A 103 2.65 -3.43 -11.76
C ARG A 103 2.74 -2.96 -13.21
N ASN A 104 1.87 -2.03 -13.61
CA ASN A 104 1.87 -1.45 -14.96
C ASN A 104 3.16 -0.69 -15.25
N TRP A 105 3.69 0.04 -14.27
CA TRP A 105 4.96 0.73 -14.39
C TRP A 105 6.12 -0.25 -14.57
N ILE A 106 6.23 -1.30 -13.74
CA ILE A 106 7.25 -2.34 -13.88
C ILE A 106 7.18 -2.99 -15.26
N GLN A 107 5.97 -3.36 -15.72
CA GLN A 107 5.79 -3.99 -17.03
C GLN A 107 6.21 -3.09 -18.20
N LYS A 108 6.13 -1.76 -18.04
CA LYS A 108 6.58 -0.79 -19.06
C LYS A 108 8.08 -0.50 -18.98
N SER A 109 8.68 -0.58 -17.80
CA SER A 109 10.06 -0.17 -17.56
C SER A 109 11.07 -1.30 -17.65
N VAL A 110 10.65 -2.55 -17.49
CA VAL A 110 11.52 -3.72 -17.45
C VAL A 110 11.27 -4.59 -18.69
N ASP A 111 12.34 -5.09 -19.31
CA ASP A 111 12.24 -6.04 -20.42
C ASP A 111 11.33 -7.23 -20.09
N THR A 112 10.52 -7.64 -21.06
CA THR A 112 9.51 -8.70 -20.92
C THR A 112 10.07 -10.00 -20.33
N HIS A 113 11.31 -10.36 -20.70
CA HIS A 113 11.98 -11.55 -20.18
C HIS A 113 12.25 -11.45 -18.68
N ILE A 114 12.75 -10.31 -18.22
CA ILE A 114 13.04 -10.08 -16.80
C ILE A 114 11.73 -10.00 -16.01
N TYR A 115 10.71 -9.33 -16.53
CA TYR A 115 9.38 -9.27 -15.93
C TYR A 115 8.80 -10.67 -15.69
N ASN A 116 8.78 -11.53 -16.72
CA ASN A 116 8.17 -12.86 -16.64
C ASN A 116 8.83 -13.77 -15.59
N ILE A 117 10.12 -13.61 -15.36
CA ILE A 117 10.83 -14.46 -14.39
C ILE A 117 10.77 -13.85 -12.97
N SER A 118 10.73 -12.52 -12.86
CA SER A 118 10.80 -11.81 -11.57
C SER A 118 9.43 -11.58 -10.94
N CYS A 119 8.40 -11.30 -11.75
CA CYS A 119 7.07 -10.89 -11.31
C CYS A 119 6.02 -12.02 -11.49
N LYS A 120 6.22 -13.13 -10.79
CA LYS A 120 5.30 -14.29 -10.85
C LYS A 120 3.96 -14.01 -10.16
N TYR A 121 2.90 -14.58 -10.72
CA TYR A 121 1.56 -14.52 -10.12
C TYR A 121 1.54 -15.21 -8.73
N GLY A 122 0.87 -14.60 -7.75
CA GLY A 122 0.80 -15.11 -6.37
C GLY A 122 1.97 -14.71 -5.46
N LYS A 123 3.02 -14.08 -6.01
CA LYS A 123 4.10 -13.49 -5.22
C LYS A 123 3.72 -12.09 -4.73
N LYS A 124 4.15 -11.73 -3.52
CA LYS A 124 3.93 -10.40 -2.94
C LYS A 124 4.83 -9.36 -3.61
N LEU A 125 4.43 -8.08 -3.56
CA LEU A 125 5.14 -7.00 -4.26
C LEU A 125 6.61 -6.84 -3.81
N HIS A 126 6.92 -7.10 -2.53
CA HIS A 126 8.31 -7.08 -2.05
C HIS A 126 9.16 -8.23 -2.65
N GLU A 127 8.56 -9.39 -2.92
CA GLU A 127 9.25 -10.51 -3.58
C GLU A 127 9.55 -10.15 -5.04
N TRP A 128 8.62 -9.46 -5.71
CA TRP A 128 8.86 -8.91 -7.04
C TRP A 128 10.01 -7.91 -7.02
N TYR A 129 10.01 -6.98 -6.06
CA TYR A 129 11.09 -6.00 -5.91
C TYR A 129 12.44 -6.68 -5.65
N ALA A 130 12.52 -7.65 -4.74
CA ALA A 130 13.76 -8.37 -4.45
C ALA A 130 14.27 -9.15 -5.67
N ALA A 131 13.37 -9.82 -6.42
CA ALA A 131 13.72 -10.55 -7.63
C ALA A 131 14.20 -9.63 -8.76
N LEU A 132 13.53 -8.48 -8.93
CA LEU A 132 13.95 -7.45 -9.86
C LEU A 132 15.32 -6.92 -9.47
N LYS A 133 15.52 -6.49 -8.21
CA LYS A 133 16.81 -6.00 -7.72
C LYS A 133 17.94 -7.02 -7.90
N GLY A 134 17.70 -8.31 -7.65
CA GLY A 134 18.71 -9.35 -7.87
C GLY A 134 19.08 -9.60 -9.33
N ARG A 135 18.27 -9.16 -10.30
CA ARG A 135 18.45 -9.43 -11.74
C ARG A 135 18.81 -8.19 -12.55
N THR A 136 18.22 -7.05 -12.19
CA THR A 136 18.43 -5.75 -12.83
C THR A 136 19.32 -4.83 -12.02
N GLY A 137 19.43 -5.05 -10.71
CA GLY A 137 20.34 -4.29 -9.87
C GLY A 137 21.75 -4.59 -10.32
N THR A 138 22.43 -3.59 -10.87
CA THR A 138 23.88 -3.64 -10.90
C THR A 138 24.34 -3.78 -9.45
N ASP A 139 25.15 -4.80 -9.19
CA ASP A 139 25.86 -4.89 -7.92
C ASP A 139 26.62 -3.58 -7.70
N ASP A 140 26.59 -3.00 -6.50
CA ASP A 140 27.28 -1.72 -6.21
C ASP A 140 28.77 -1.81 -6.60
N ILE A 141 29.33 -3.01 -6.48
CA ILE A 141 30.69 -3.34 -6.92
C ILE A 141 30.83 -3.20 -8.44
N GLU A 142 29.85 -3.70 -9.19
CA GLU A 142 29.85 -3.70 -10.65
C GLU A 142 29.56 -2.32 -11.23
N ASP A 143 28.71 -1.52 -10.57
CA ASP A 143 28.52 -0.10 -10.91
C ASP A 143 29.78 0.71 -10.64
N ARG A 144 30.47 0.48 -9.51
CA ARG A 144 31.76 1.10 -9.23
C ARG A 144 32.82 0.71 -10.27
N ARG A 145 32.85 -0.56 -10.68
CA ARG A 145 33.75 -1.06 -11.73
C ARG A 145 33.51 -0.35 -13.06
N ARG A 146 32.25 -0.28 -13.52
CA ARG A 146 31.88 0.45 -14.75
C ARG A 146 32.20 1.93 -14.67
N ALA A 147 31.98 2.57 -13.52
CA ALA A 147 32.32 3.97 -13.30
C ALA A 147 33.83 4.20 -13.44
N LEU A 148 34.66 3.33 -12.85
CA LEU A 148 36.12 3.37 -12.99
C LEU A 148 36.56 3.14 -14.44
N GLU A 149 35.95 2.19 -15.15
CA GLU A 149 36.23 1.96 -16.58
C GLU A 149 35.94 3.21 -17.42
N ARG A 150 34.78 3.84 -17.21
CA ARG A 150 34.40 5.08 -17.90
C ARG A 150 35.40 6.20 -17.60
N TYR A 151 35.77 6.37 -16.32
CA TYR A 151 36.75 7.36 -15.90
C TYR A 151 38.11 7.15 -16.57
N ASN A 152 38.64 5.93 -16.53
CA ASN A 152 39.93 5.59 -17.14
C ASN A 152 39.90 5.77 -18.66
N SER A 153 38.81 5.37 -19.32
CA SER A 153 38.64 5.59 -20.77
C SER A 153 38.63 7.08 -21.13
N ALA A 154 38.02 7.93 -20.31
CA ALA A 154 38.01 9.37 -20.52
C ALA A 154 39.41 9.98 -20.36
N ILE A 155 40.18 9.54 -19.36
CA ILE A 155 41.58 9.95 -19.17
C ILE A 155 42.44 9.54 -20.37
N GLU A 156 42.31 8.30 -20.84
CA GLU A 156 43.05 7.82 -22.02
C GLU A 156 42.77 8.66 -23.27
N ILE A 157 41.50 9.03 -23.50
CA ILE A 157 41.11 9.92 -24.61
C ILE A 157 41.77 11.30 -24.47
N LEU A 158 41.78 11.87 -23.26
CA LEU A 158 42.40 13.18 -23.00
C LEU A 158 43.91 13.13 -23.20
N ASN A 159 44.58 12.09 -22.69
CA ASN A 159 46.02 11.89 -22.86
C ASN A 159 46.40 11.68 -24.34
N ARG A 160 45.61 10.90 -25.10
CA ARG A 160 45.80 10.78 -26.56
C ARG A 160 45.67 12.12 -27.28
N ARG A 161 44.67 12.93 -26.93
CA ARG A 161 44.47 14.26 -27.54
C ARG A 161 45.58 15.26 -27.20
N GLN A 162 46.16 15.18 -26.01
CA GLN A 162 47.31 16.02 -25.65
C GLN A 162 48.56 15.60 -26.43
N LYS A 163 48.81 14.30 -26.55
CA LYS A 163 49.95 13.76 -27.31
C LYS A 163 49.90 14.14 -28.80
N THR A 164 48.72 14.12 -29.42
CA THR A 164 48.55 14.56 -30.83
C THR A 164 48.74 16.07 -31.00
N ARG A 165 48.27 16.89 -30.04
CA ARG A 165 48.53 18.35 -30.04
C ARG A 165 50.02 18.68 -29.90
N SER A 166 50.75 18.00 -29.01
CA SER A 166 52.19 18.21 -28.84
C SER A 166 53.03 17.73 -30.03
N ALA A 167 52.56 16.72 -30.77
CA ALA A 167 53.22 16.26 -32.00
C ALA A 167 52.99 17.23 -33.18
N GLY A 168 51.80 17.83 -33.30
CA GLY A 168 51.49 18.84 -34.31
C GLY A 168 52.25 20.16 -34.13
N SER A 169 52.50 20.59 -32.88
CA SER A 169 53.30 21.79 -32.60
C SER A 169 54.80 21.64 -32.90
N ARG A 170 55.34 20.41 -33.02
CA ARG A 170 56.76 20.20 -33.36
C ARG A 170 57.06 20.26 -34.87
N LEU A 171 56.03 20.25 -35.72
CA LEU A 171 56.19 20.32 -37.19
C LEU A 171 55.97 21.73 -37.76
N GLY A 172 55.69 22.74 -36.93
CA GLY A 172 55.38 24.11 -37.36
C GLY A 172 56.52 25.13 -37.27
N ASN A 173 57.74 24.73 -36.90
CA ASN A 173 58.90 25.63 -36.81
C ASN A 173 60.04 25.14 -37.71
N SER A 174 59.91 25.39 -39.01
CA SER A 174 60.98 25.24 -39.99
C SER A 174 60.65 26.12 -41.20
N TYR A 175 61.29 27.31 -41.19
CA TYR A 175 61.51 28.25 -42.30
C TYR A 175 60.31 28.98 -42.91
#